data_AF-A0AAD3SWY2-F1
#
_entry.id   AF-A0AAD3SWY2-F1
#
_cell.length_a   1.000
_cell.length_b   1.000
_cell.length_c   1.000
_cell.angle_alpha   90.00
_cell.angle_beta   90.00
_cell.angle_gamma   90.00
#
_symmetry.space_group_name_H-M   'P 1'
#
loop_
_entity.id
_entity.type
_entity.pdbx_description
1 polymer ?
#
loop_
_entity_poly.entity_id
_entity_poly.type
_entity_poly.pdbx_seq_one_letter_code
_entity_poly.pdbx_strand_id
1 'polypeptide(L)'
;MQLSPICYATVHANVYCRILNTLIDAARGLNAVELIRNHGPRVHFSLLDVADPASIADFVAWFKDRFGQLDILVNNAAISFNGIHENTVKHAEVVLKTNFYGPKLLIEALLPVFRCSTSKSRILNLSSRLGLTNKVRNPKIRTILEDEENLTAERIEGVLNLFTEHVNNGRWESEGWPETWTEYAVSKLALNAYSRLLAKRLKDCNISVNQVYTDSRRPE
;
A
#
# COMPACT_ATOMS: atom_id res chain seq x y z
N MET A 1 13.27 -17.57 -11.83
CA MET A 1 12.46 -18.06 -10.69
C MET A 1 11.40 -17.00 -10.43
N GLN A 2 10.18 -17.23 -10.91
CA GLN A 2 9.11 -16.23 -10.99
C GLN A 2 8.62 -15.93 -9.58
N LEU A 3 8.95 -14.75 -9.04
CA LEU A 3 8.44 -14.28 -7.75
C LEU A 3 6.92 -14.17 -7.89
N SER A 4 6.20 -15.14 -7.30
CA SER A 4 4.75 -15.07 -7.14
C SER A 4 4.43 -13.84 -6.29
N PRO A 5 3.67 -12.85 -6.78
CA PRO A 5 3.23 -11.74 -5.96
C PRO A 5 2.32 -12.28 -4.86
N ILE A 6 2.78 -12.17 -3.62
CA ILE A 6 1.98 -12.50 -2.43
C ILE A 6 1.22 -11.23 -2.05
N CYS A 7 0.09 -10.99 -2.71
CA CYS A 7 -0.78 -9.85 -2.43
C CYS A 7 -1.83 -10.23 -1.37
N TYR A 8 -1.58 -9.98 -0.09
CA TYR A 8 -2.66 -10.01 0.92
C TYR A 8 -3.07 -8.59 1.28
N ALA A 9 -4.36 -8.30 1.44
CA ALA A 9 -4.80 -7.21 2.31
C ALA A 9 -5.67 -7.81 3.43
N THR A 10 -5.38 -7.42 4.68
CA THR A 10 -6.02 -7.97 5.88
C THR A 10 -6.82 -6.88 6.57
N VAL A 11 -8.08 -7.16 6.86
CA VAL A 11 -9.02 -6.22 7.45
C VAL A 11 -9.58 -6.83 8.75
N HIS A 12 -9.58 -6.09 9.87
CA HIS A 12 -10.08 -6.59 11.17
C HIS A 12 -11.25 -5.75 11.73
N ALA A 13 -12.25 -6.42 12.32
CA ALA A 13 -13.36 -5.83 13.09
C ALA A 13 -13.69 -6.65 14.39
N ASN A 14 -13.98 -5.98 15.52
CA ASN A 14 -14.05 -6.53 16.92
C ASN A 14 -15.34 -7.34 17.27
N VAL A 15 -15.49 -8.15 18.34
CA VAL A 15 -14.83 -8.27 19.70
C VAL A 15 -14.07 -9.60 19.92
N TYR A 16 -13.98 -10.44 18.88
CA TYR A 16 -13.10 -11.60 18.79
C TYR A 16 -12.60 -11.62 17.34
N CYS A 17 -11.58 -10.80 17.05
CA CYS A 17 -10.87 -10.65 15.77
C CYS A 17 -11.49 -11.41 14.56
N ARG A 18 -12.40 -10.77 13.81
CA ARG A 18 -12.79 -11.28 12.48
C ARG A 18 -11.74 -10.84 11.48
N ILE A 19 -11.03 -11.80 10.89
CA ILE A 19 -10.01 -11.54 9.87
C ILE A 19 -10.68 -11.66 8.51
N LEU A 20 -10.62 -10.60 7.72
CA LEU A 20 -10.98 -10.66 6.32
C LEU A 20 -9.70 -10.74 5.49
N ASN A 21 -9.48 -11.91 4.90
CA ASN A 21 -8.41 -12.12 3.94
C ASN A 21 -8.91 -11.76 2.54
N THR A 22 -8.08 -11.06 1.79
CA THR A 22 -8.39 -10.72 0.41
C THR A 22 -7.25 -11.09 -0.53
N LEU A 23 -7.61 -11.67 -1.66
CA LEU A 23 -6.72 -12.11 -2.72
C LEU A 23 -7.39 -11.88 -4.08
N ILE A 24 -6.57 -11.77 -5.12
CA ILE A 24 -7.04 -11.71 -6.51
C ILE A 24 -7.38 -13.12 -7.03
N ASP A 25 -6.78 -14.15 -6.42
CA ASP A 25 -6.98 -15.56 -6.77
C ASP A 25 -7.90 -16.24 -5.74
N ALA A 26 -9.06 -16.69 -6.20
CA ALA A 26 -10.07 -17.32 -5.35
C ALA A 26 -9.58 -18.64 -4.72
N ALA A 27 -8.84 -19.47 -5.45
CA ALA A 27 -8.38 -20.77 -4.96
C ALA A 27 -7.33 -20.59 -3.87
N ARG A 28 -6.35 -19.71 -4.09
CA ARG A 28 -5.37 -19.31 -3.05
C ARG A 28 -6.06 -18.65 -1.86
N GLY A 29 -7.09 -17.86 -2.12
CA GLY A 29 -7.95 -17.22 -1.14
C GLY A 29 -8.57 -18.19 -0.15
N LEU A 30 -9.28 -19.16 -0.71
CA LEU A 30 -9.97 -20.19 0.04
C LEU A 30 -8.98 -21.09 0.81
N ASN A 31 -7.88 -21.51 0.17
CA ASN A 31 -6.84 -22.30 0.83
C ASN A 31 -6.21 -21.56 2.02
N ALA A 32 -5.91 -20.26 1.87
CA ALA A 32 -5.39 -19.45 2.96
C ALA A 32 -6.40 -19.34 4.12
N VAL A 33 -7.68 -19.17 3.82
CA VAL A 33 -8.73 -19.13 4.85
C VAL A 33 -8.85 -20.47 5.57
N GLU A 34 -8.75 -21.60 4.89
CA GLU A 34 -8.75 -22.92 5.53
C GLU A 34 -7.57 -23.08 6.50
N LEU A 35 -6.36 -22.68 6.10
CA LEU A 35 -5.18 -22.71 6.96
C LEU A 35 -5.33 -21.83 8.21
N ILE A 36 -5.91 -20.63 8.06
CA ILE A 36 -6.12 -19.71 9.19
C ILE A 36 -7.26 -20.19 10.09
N ARG A 37 -8.30 -20.83 9.52
CA ARG A 37 -9.43 -21.38 10.31
C ARG A 37 -8.96 -22.39 11.36
N ASN A 38 -7.89 -23.13 11.09
CA ASN A 38 -7.28 -24.04 12.06
C ASN A 38 -6.74 -23.32 13.31
N HIS A 39 -6.50 -22.00 13.21
CA HIS A 39 -5.97 -21.15 14.28
C HIS A 39 -7.02 -20.17 14.84
N GLY A 40 -8.22 -20.11 14.25
CA GLY A 40 -9.30 -19.24 14.71
C GLY A 40 -10.57 -19.31 13.86
N PRO A 41 -11.76 -19.51 14.45
CA PRO A 41 -12.99 -19.82 13.71
C PRO A 41 -13.62 -18.62 12.96
N ARG A 42 -13.02 -17.43 13.00
CA ARG A 42 -13.64 -16.17 12.55
C ARG A 42 -12.86 -15.53 11.39
N VAL A 43 -12.73 -16.27 10.29
CA VAL A 43 -12.06 -15.80 9.07
C VAL A 43 -13.06 -15.76 7.91
N HIS A 44 -13.13 -14.62 7.25
CA HIS A 44 -13.90 -14.40 6.04
C HIS A 44 -12.96 -14.17 4.86
N PHE A 45 -13.44 -14.50 3.67
CA PHE A 45 -12.74 -14.28 2.41
C PHE A 45 -13.57 -13.35 1.53
N SER A 46 -12.90 -12.45 0.81
CA SER A 46 -13.46 -11.74 -0.33
C SER A 46 -12.40 -11.54 -1.40
N LEU A 47 -12.81 -11.49 -2.66
CA LEU A 47 -11.92 -11.08 -3.74
C LEU A 47 -11.70 -9.57 -3.66
N LEU A 48 -10.46 -9.15 -3.87
CA LEU A 48 -10.09 -7.76 -3.99
C LEU A 48 -8.84 -7.64 -4.85
N ASP A 49 -8.97 -6.99 -6.00
CA ASP A 49 -7.85 -6.43 -6.73
C ASP A 49 -7.73 -4.94 -6.42
N VAL A 50 -6.71 -4.59 -5.64
CA VAL A 50 -6.45 -3.18 -5.29
C VAL A 50 -6.01 -2.34 -6.49
N ALA A 51 -5.60 -2.97 -7.61
CA ALA A 51 -5.31 -2.25 -8.84
C ALA A 51 -6.60 -1.91 -9.62
N ASP A 52 -7.73 -2.53 -9.32
CA ASP A 52 -8.99 -2.31 -10.04
C ASP A 52 -10.01 -1.51 -9.20
N PRO A 53 -10.31 -0.25 -9.60
CA PRO A 53 -11.32 0.55 -8.91
C PRO A 53 -12.70 -0.10 -8.83
N ALA A 54 -13.10 -0.91 -9.82
CA ALA A 54 -14.37 -1.62 -9.80
C ALA A 54 -14.35 -2.72 -8.72
N SER A 55 -13.29 -3.52 -8.66
CA SER A 55 -13.08 -4.50 -7.59
C SER A 55 -13.08 -3.86 -6.19
N ILE A 56 -12.44 -2.69 -6.02
CA ILE A 56 -12.49 -1.93 -4.76
C ILE A 56 -13.94 -1.52 -4.42
N ALA A 57 -14.69 -0.98 -5.38
CA ALA A 57 -16.07 -0.55 -5.16
C ALA A 57 -16.98 -1.72 -4.72
N ASP A 58 -16.88 -2.85 -5.42
CA ASP A 58 -17.62 -4.08 -5.11
C ASP A 58 -17.27 -4.60 -3.71
N PHE A 59 -15.97 -4.63 -3.38
CA PHE A 59 -15.48 -5.03 -2.07
C PHE A 59 -16.02 -4.12 -0.96
N VAL A 60 -16.00 -2.80 -1.15
CA VAL A 60 -16.48 -1.85 -0.14
C VAL A 60 -17.99 -1.97 0.06
N ALA A 61 -18.75 -2.15 -1.02
CA ALA A 61 -20.20 -2.38 -0.93
C ALA A 61 -20.51 -3.66 -0.14
N TRP A 62 -19.84 -4.76 -0.49
CA TRP A 62 -19.96 -6.03 0.22
C TRP A 62 -19.54 -5.94 1.70
N PHE A 63 -18.44 -5.25 1.99
CA PHE A 63 -17.94 -5.07 3.35
C PHE A 63 -18.94 -4.28 4.21
N LYS A 64 -19.51 -3.20 3.66
CA LYS A 64 -20.53 -2.37 4.32
C LYS A 64 -21.75 -3.18 4.70
N ASP A 65 -22.30 -3.94 3.74
CA ASP A 65 -23.48 -4.78 3.96
C ASP A 65 -23.24 -5.82 5.07
N ARG A 66 -22.05 -6.43 5.08
CA ARG A 66 -21.78 -7.61 5.91
C ARG A 66 -21.21 -7.32 7.30
N PHE A 67 -20.44 -6.25 7.44
CA PHE A 67 -19.72 -5.91 8.68
C PHE A 67 -20.05 -4.51 9.21
N GLY A 68 -20.39 -3.56 8.33
CA GLY A 68 -20.79 -2.19 8.68
C GLY A 68 -19.67 -1.28 9.19
N GLN A 69 -18.68 -1.82 9.91
CA GLN A 69 -17.61 -1.04 10.55
C GLN A 69 -16.24 -1.69 10.44
N LEU A 70 -15.22 -0.85 10.33
CA LEU A 70 -13.81 -1.21 10.19
C LEU A 70 -12.97 -0.69 11.36
N ASP A 71 -12.19 -1.56 12.01
CA ASP A 71 -11.24 -1.17 13.05
C ASP A 71 -9.81 -1.05 12.52
N ILE A 72 -9.36 -2.04 11.74
CA ILE A 72 -7.98 -2.11 11.25
C ILE A 72 -7.95 -2.43 9.76
N LEU A 73 -7.25 -1.60 8.98
CA LEU A 73 -6.87 -1.86 7.60
C LEU A 73 -5.38 -2.14 7.51
N VAL A 74 -4.99 -3.24 6.89
CA VAL A 74 -3.61 -3.59 6.57
C VAL A 74 -3.43 -3.62 5.07
N ASN A 75 -2.79 -2.58 4.51
CA ASN A 75 -2.41 -2.51 3.11
C ASN A 75 -1.10 -3.26 2.92
N ASN A 76 -1.20 -4.58 2.67
CA ASN A 76 -0.06 -5.46 2.46
C ASN A 76 0.15 -5.84 0.97
N ALA A 77 -0.86 -5.69 0.11
CA ALA A 77 -0.77 -6.08 -1.30
C ALA A 77 0.35 -5.31 -1.99
N ALA A 78 1.31 -6.03 -2.57
CA ALA A 78 2.44 -5.45 -3.25
C ALA A 78 3.03 -6.40 -4.30
N ILE A 79 3.54 -5.81 -5.38
CA ILE A 79 4.24 -6.48 -6.46
C ILE A 79 5.58 -5.79 -6.75
N SER A 80 6.49 -6.54 -7.35
CA SER A 80 7.79 -6.07 -7.84
C SER A 80 8.14 -6.91 -9.06
N PHE A 81 8.65 -6.28 -10.13
CA PHE A 81 9.03 -7.01 -11.34
C PHE A 81 10.54 -7.03 -11.55
N ASN A 82 11.23 -5.95 -11.20
CA ASN A 82 12.59 -5.75 -11.68
C ASN A 82 13.68 -6.31 -10.75
N GLY A 83 14.78 -6.73 -11.38
CA GLY A 83 16.08 -6.97 -10.74
C GLY A 83 16.83 -5.67 -10.43
N ILE A 84 18.16 -5.74 -10.34
CA ILE A 84 19.03 -4.56 -10.19
C ILE A 84 19.22 -3.94 -11.58
N HIS A 85 19.14 -2.61 -11.73
CA HIS A 85 19.32 -1.87 -13.01
C HIS A 85 18.32 -2.17 -14.14
N GLU A 86 17.16 -2.75 -13.83
CA GLU A 86 16.10 -2.94 -14.81
C GLU A 86 14.93 -2.03 -14.50
N ASN A 87 14.43 -1.30 -15.51
CA ASN A 87 13.18 -0.58 -15.40
C ASN A 87 12.50 -0.42 -16.76
N THR A 88 11.18 -0.60 -16.80
CA THR A 88 10.36 -0.33 -17.98
C THR A 88 9.14 0.47 -17.56
N VAL A 89 8.63 1.31 -18.46
CA VAL A 89 7.40 2.08 -18.21
C VAL A 89 6.25 1.16 -17.79
N LYS A 90 6.08 0.04 -18.49
CA LYS A 90 5.07 -0.96 -18.17
C LYS A 90 5.21 -1.50 -16.74
N HIS A 91 6.41 -1.87 -16.31
CA HIS A 91 6.62 -2.36 -14.94
C HIS A 91 6.39 -1.26 -13.91
N ALA A 92 6.87 -0.04 -14.18
CA ALA A 92 6.65 1.11 -13.32
C ALA A 92 5.15 1.39 -13.13
N GLU A 93 4.38 1.47 -14.21
CA GLU A 93 2.93 1.71 -14.16
C GLU A 93 2.20 0.63 -13.35
N VAL A 94 2.48 -0.64 -13.63
CA VAL A 94 1.80 -1.76 -12.94
C VAL A 94 2.15 -1.76 -11.45
N VAL A 95 3.42 -1.55 -11.09
CA VAL A 95 3.86 -1.50 -9.69
C VAL A 95 3.28 -0.30 -8.95
N LEU A 96 3.28 0.90 -9.55
CA LEU A 96 2.68 2.08 -8.94
C LEU A 96 1.17 1.90 -8.74
N LYS A 97 0.48 1.33 -9.73
CA LYS A 97 -0.95 1.04 -9.68
C LYS A 97 -1.30 0.14 -8.49
N THR A 98 -0.55 -0.93 -8.27
CA THR A 98 -0.81 -1.85 -7.15
C THR A 98 -0.28 -1.34 -5.81
N ASN A 99 0.96 -0.85 -5.74
CA ASN A 99 1.65 -0.59 -4.46
C ASN A 99 1.37 0.79 -3.87
N PHE A 100 0.93 1.76 -4.68
CA PHE A 100 0.62 3.11 -4.22
C PHE A 100 -0.85 3.47 -4.46
N TYR A 101 -1.30 3.46 -5.73
CA TYR A 101 -2.66 3.85 -6.05
C TYR A 101 -3.69 2.91 -5.45
N GLY A 102 -3.41 1.61 -5.38
CA GLY A 102 -4.28 0.64 -4.73
C GLY A 102 -4.56 0.95 -3.26
N PRO A 103 -3.53 1.03 -2.39
CA PRO A 103 -3.70 1.48 -1.01
C PRO A 103 -4.39 2.84 -0.90
N LYS A 104 -4.03 3.82 -1.75
CA LYS A 104 -4.68 5.14 -1.76
C LYS A 104 -6.19 5.01 -2.00
N LEU A 105 -6.59 4.39 -3.11
CA LEU A 105 -7.99 4.23 -3.47
C LEU A 105 -8.78 3.42 -2.44
N LEU A 106 -8.20 2.33 -1.95
CA LEU A 106 -8.83 1.48 -0.94
C LEU A 106 -9.02 2.21 0.39
N ILE A 107 -8.02 2.97 0.86
CA ILE A 107 -8.14 3.81 2.06
C ILE A 107 -9.28 4.80 1.88
N GLU A 108 -9.26 5.61 0.82
CA GLU A 108 -10.28 6.65 0.60
C GLU A 108 -11.69 6.05 0.53
N ALA A 109 -11.86 4.90 -0.13
CA ALA A 109 -13.15 4.22 -0.24
C ALA A 109 -13.65 3.65 1.11
N LEU A 110 -12.74 3.23 1.99
CA LEU A 110 -13.06 2.68 3.32
C LEU A 110 -13.12 3.75 4.43
N LEU A 111 -12.67 4.99 4.22
CA LEU A 111 -12.73 6.04 5.25
C LEU A 111 -14.12 6.19 5.89
N PRO A 112 -15.24 6.19 5.14
CA PRO A 112 -16.57 6.32 5.73
C PRO A 112 -17.01 5.13 6.60
N VAL A 113 -16.33 3.98 6.52
CA VAL A 113 -16.68 2.78 7.30
C VAL A 113 -15.80 2.58 8.52
N PHE A 114 -14.76 3.39 8.71
CA PHE A 114 -13.97 3.31 9.92
C PHE A 114 -14.83 3.60 11.14
N ARG A 115 -14.64 2.79 12.18
CA ARG A 115 -15.41 2.90 13.40
C ARG A 115 -15.10 4.22 14.10
N CYS A 116 -16.13 5.04 14.28
CA CYS A 116 -16.14 6.16 15.21
C CYS A 116 -16.48 5.64 16.63
N SER A 117 -15.49 5.10 17.35
CA SER A 117 -15.66 4.64 18.74
C SER A 117 -14.59 5.20 19.66
N THR A 118 -14.69 4.86 20.95
CA THR A 118 -13.68 5.18 21.96
C THR A 118 -12.32 4.52 21.67
N SER A 119 -12.30 3.34 21.05
CA SER A 119 -11.06 2.67 20.65
C SER A 119 -10.52 3.20 19.32
N LYS A 120 -9.20 3.42 19.26
CA LYS A 120 -8.50 3.99 18.10
C LYS A 120 -8.44 3.01 16.92
N SER A 121 -8.96 3.42 15.78
CA SER A 121 -8.86 2.71 14.50
C SER A 121 -7.45 2.81 13.90
N ARG A 122 -7.05 1.86 13.05
CA ARG A 122 -5.67 1.77 12.55
C ARG A 122 -5.60 1.49 11.04
N ILE A 123 -4.76 2.24 10.35
CA ILE A 123 -4.29 1.95 8.99
C ILE A 123 -2.81 1.60 9.08
N LEU A 124 -2.46 0.41 8.61
CA LEU A 124 -1.09 -0.09 8.55
C LEU A 124 -0.70 -0.25 7.09
N ASN A 125 0.25 0.57 6.64
CA ASN A 125 0.79 0.51 5.28
C ASN A 125 2.12 -0.24 5.30
N LEU A 126 2.15 -1.40 4.64
CA LEU A 126 3.36 -2.22 4.59
C LEU A 126 4.31 -1.60 3.56
N SER A 127 5.47 -1.19 4.06
CA SER A 127 6.48 -0.47 3.32
C SER A 127 7.83 -1.19 3.38
N SER A 128 8.85 -0.55 2.81
CA SER A 128 10.22 -1.05 2.74
C SER A 128 11.21 0.06 3.06
N ARG A 129 12.36 -0.33 3.64
CA ARG A 129 13.52 0.56 3.83
C ARG A 129 14.08 1.09 2.51
N LEU A 130 13.77 0.43 1.39
CA LEU A 130 14.07 0.93 0.05
C LEU A 130 13.24 2.18 -0.30
N GLY A 131 12.08 2.37 0.33
CA GLY A 131 11.24 3.56 0.19
C GLY A 131 11.64 4.73 1.09
N LEU A 132 12.82 4.71 1.71
CA LEU A 132 13.30 5.85 2.51
C LEU A 132 13.81 6.96 1.58
N THR A 133 13.58 8.22 1.96
CA THR A 133 13.95 9.40 1.15
C THR A 133 15.46 9.49 0.91
N ASN A 134 16.28 8.97 1.82
CA ASN A 134 17.74 8.90 1.66
C ASN A 134 18.20 7.98 0.51
N LYS A 135 17.31 7.18 -0.07
CA LYS A 135 17.57 6.37 -1.27
C LYS A 135 17.44 7.16 -2.57
N VAL A 136 16.84 8.35 -2.52
CA VAL A 136 16.76 9.27 -3.65
C VAL A 136 17.94 10.23 -3.58
N ARG A 137 18.76 10.25 -4.63
CA ARG A 137 19.92 11.15 -4.74
C ARG A 137 19.52 12.57 -5.15
N ASN A 138 18.41 12.70 -5.87
CA ASN A 138 17.92 13.98 -6.35
C ASN A 138 17.36 14.84 -5.19
N PRO A 139 18.00 15.99 -4.87
CA PRO A 139 17.58 16.80 -3.74
C PRO A 139 16.19 17.42 -3.94
N LYS A 140 15.81 17.78 -5.18
CA LYS A 140 14.51 18.40 -5.46
C LYS A 140 13.35 17.45 -5.12
N ILE A 141 13.50 16.17 -5.47
CA ILE A 141 12.49 15.15 -5.15
C ILE A 141 12.38 14.96 -3.63
N ARG A 142 13.52 14.90 -2.91
CA ARG A 142 13.50 14.79 -1.44
C ARG A 142 12.79 15.97 -0.79
N THR A 143 13.12 17.20 -1.21
CA THR A 143 12.48 18.42 -0.70
C THR A 143 10.96 18.38 -0.86
N ILE A 144 10.44 17.92 -2.01
CA ILE A 144 8.99 17.80 -2.22
C ILE A 144 8.36 16.82 -1.22
N LEU A 145 8.98 15.66 -1.00
CA LEU A 145 8.42 14.59 -0.18
C LEU A 145 8.59 14.81 1.34
N GLU A 146 9.58 15.60 1.74
CA GLU A 146 9.92 15.91 3.14
C GLU A 146 9.23 17.19 3.66
N ASP A 147 8.61 17.97 2.78
CA ASP A 147 7.86 19.20 3.12
C ASP A 147 6.51 18.88 3.78
N GLU A 148 6.52 18.57 5.08
CA GLU A 148 5.32 18.18 5.85
C GLU A 148 4.23 19.25 5.92
N GLU A 149 4.59 20.52 5.74
CA GLU A 149 3.65 21.63 5.76
C GLU A 149 2.79 21.63 4.50
N ASN A 150 3.43 21.50 3.33
CA ASN A 150 2.78 21.66 2.03
C ASN A 150 2.65 20.35 1.23
N LEU A 151 2.90 19.19 1.84
CA LEU A 151 2.72 17.90 1.18
C LEU A 151 1.23 17.68 0.87
N THR A 152 0.92 17.37 -0.38
CA THR A 152 -0.44 17.00 -0.82
C THR A 152 -0.39 15.71 -1.65
N ALA A 153 -1.56 15.11 -1.89
CA ALA A 153 -1.65 13.92 -2.74
C ALA A 153 -1.18 14.24 -4.17
N GLU A 154 -1.53 15.41 -4.67
CA GLU A 154 -1.16 15.90 -6.01
C GLU A 154 0.35 16.10 -6.14
N ARG A 155 1.04 16.57 -5.10
CA ARG A 155 2.51 16.68 -5.12
C ARG A 155 3.19 15.32 -5.10
N ILE A 156 2.66 14.37 -4.32
CA ILE A 156 3.17 12.98 -4.32
C ILE A 156 2.97 12.34 -5.69
N GLU A 157 1.78 12.49 -6.28
CA GLU A 157 1.47 11.98 -7.63
C GLU A 157 2.30 12.69 -8.70
N GLY A 158 2.59 13.98 -8.55
CA GLY A 158 3.51 14.71 -9.41
C GLY A 158 4.92 14.11 -9.41
N VAL A 159 5.42 13.67 -8.25
CA VAL A 159 6.70 12.94 -8.15
C VAL A 159 6.64 11.59 -8.88
N LEU A 160 5.51 10.87 -8.81
CA LEU A 160 5.33 9.60 -9.53
C LEU A 160 5.23 9.78 -11.04
N ASN A 161 4.56 10.85 -11.49
CA ASN A 161 4.48 11.22 -12.90
C ASN A 161 5.87 11.57 -13.45
N LEU A 162 6.64 12.37 -12.70
CA LEU A 162 8.04 12.69 -13.05
C LEU A 162 8.91 11.43 -13.13
N PHE A 163 8.74 10.50 -12.19
CA PHE A 163 9.44 9.21 -12.24
C PHE A 163 9.12 8.45 -13.53
N THR A 164 7.83 8.32 -13.86
CA THR A 164 7.37 7.61 -15.05
C THR A 164 7.90 8.27 -16.33
N GLU A 165 7.90 9.61 -16.38
CA GLU A 165 8.52 10.39 -17.46
C GLU A 165 10.02 10.09 -17.59
N HIS A 166 10.75 10.08 -16.48
CA HIS A 166 12.19 9.79 -16.48
C HIS A 166 12.49 8.34 -16.90
N VAL A 167 11.64 7.38 -16.52
CA VAL A 167 11.75 5.98 -17.00
C VAL A 167 11.49 5.91 -18.50
N ASN A 168 10.43 6.56 -18.99
CA ASN A 168 10.09 6.60 -20.42
C ASN A 168 11.22 7.19 -21.28
N ASN A 169 11.90 8.21 -20.76
CA ASN A 169 12.99 8.87 -21.45
C ASN A 169 14.37 8.20 -21.20
N GLY A 170 14.43 7.09 -20.47
CA GLY A 170 15.68 6.39 -20.14
C GLY A 170 16.63 7.16 -19.22
N ARG A 171 16.15 8.22 -18.55
CA ARG A 171 16.96 9.13 -17.70
C ARG A 171 16.88 8.83 -16.21
N TRP A 172 16.13 7.81 -15.80
CA TRP A 172 15.82 7.59 -14.39
C TRP A 172 17.06 7.41 -13.50
N GLU A 173 18.11 6.74 -13.96
CA GLU A 173 19.37 6.61 -13.21
C GLU A 173 20.06 7.97 -12.99
N SER A 174 20.27 8.70 -14.10
CA SER A 174 20.91 10.02 -14.08
C SER A 174 20.13 11.07 -13.30
N GLU A 175 18.80 10.91 -13.22
CA GLU A 175 17.90 11.79 -12.47
C GLU A 175 17.87 11.47 -10.98
N GLY A 176 18.69 10.53 -10.52
CA GLY A 176 18.93 10.27 -9.11
C GLY A 176 17.86 9.43 -8.42
N TRP A 177 17.06 8.67 -9.17
CA TRP A 177 16.15 7.67 -8.60
C TRP A 177 16.91 6.46 -8.02
N PRO A 178 16.29 5.65 -7.15
CA PRO A 178 16.92 4.46 -6.58
C PRO A 178 17.34 3.45 -7.67
N GLU A 179 18.52 2.84 -7.54
CA GLU A 179 19.06 1.88 -8.54
C GLU A 179 18.66 0.42 -8.27
N THR A 180 18.26 0.10 -7.05
CA THR A 180 17.82 -1.24 -6.65
C THR A 180 16.31 -1.30 -6.55
N TRP A 181 15.68 -2.18 -7.34
CA TRP A 181 14.23 -2.41 -7.37
C TRP A 181 13.49 -1.08 -7.51
N THR A 182 13.87 -0.30 -8.53
CA THR A 182 13.60 1.13 -8.64
C THR A 182 12.12 1.47 -8.50
N GLU A 183 11.26 0.84 -9.29
CA GLU A 183 9.81 1.07 -9.26
C GLU A 183 9.18 0.65 -7.93
N TYR A 184 9.68 -0.44 -7.33
CA TYR A 184 9.24 -0.86 -6.01
C TYR A 184 9.64 0.16 -4.94
N ALA A 185 10.90 0.59 -4.93
CA ALA A 185 11.43 1.61 -4.01
C ALA A 185 10.66 2.93 -4.15
N VAL A 186 10.40 3.40 -5.37
CA VAL A 186 9.63 4.61 -5.64
C VAL A 186 8.17 4.45 -5.19
N SER A 187 7.55 3.28 -5.40
CA SER A 187 6.19 3.03 -4.91
C SER A 187 6.10 3.10 -3.38
N LYS A 188 7.09 2.54 -2.66
CA LYS A 188 7.15 2.57 -1.20
C LYS A 188 7.52 3.94 -0.66
N LEU A 189 8.34 4.69 -1.39
CA LEU A 189 8.65 6.10 -1.11
C LEU A 189 7.38 6.96 -1.13
N ALA A 190 6.56 6.83 -2.18
CA ALA A 190 5.30 7.54 -2.28
C ALA A 190 4.30 7.09 -1.20
N LEU A 191 4.22 5.79 -0.92
CA LEU A 191 3.37 5.26 0.16
C LEU A 191 3.78 5.80 1.54
N ASN A 192 5.08 5.96 1.79
CA ASN A 192 5.60 6.54 3.03
C ASN A 192 5.18 8.01 3.18
N ALA A 193 5.32 8.81 2.11
CA ALA A 193 4.90 10.21 2.08
C ALA A 193 3.38 10.34 2.28
N TYR A 194 2.60 9.52 1.57
CA TYR A 194 1.14 9.52 1.69
C TYR A 194 0.67 9.08 3.08
N SER A 195 1.37 8.15 3.73
CA SER A 195 1.07 7.75 5.11
C SER A 195 1.30 8.90 6.10
N ARG A 196 2.33 9.74 5.92
CA ARG A 196 2.53 10.95 6.74
C ARG A 196 1.42 11.97 6.51
N LEU A 197 1.06 12.20 5.25
CA LEU A 197 -0.07 13.06 4.88
C LEU A 197 -1.38 12.59 5.53
N LEU A 198 -1.68 11.29 5.45
CA LEU A 198 -2.86 10.70 6.07
C LEU A 198 -2.84 10.80 7.60
N ALA A 199 -1.69 10.57 8.24
CA ALA A 199 -1.56 10.70 9.69
C ALA A 199 -1.88 12.13 10.17
N LYS A 200 -1.45 13.15 9.40
CA LYS A 200 -1.80 14.56 9.66
C LYS A 200 -3.29 14.79 9.42
N ARG A 201 -3.83 14.33 8.29
CA ARG A 201 -5.23 14.52 7.88
C ARG A 201 -6.24 13.86 8.83
N LEU A 202 -5.90 12.71 9.40
CA LEU A 202 -6.81 11.89 10.22
C LEU A 202 -6.52 11.98 11.72
N LYS A 203 -5.66 12.90 12.15
CA LYS A 203 -5.22 13.06 13.54
C LYS A 203 -6.40 13.18 14.51
N ASP A 204 -7.43 13.93 14.12
CA ASP A 204 -8.60 14.22 14.95
C ASP A 204 -9.76 13.24 14.72
N CYS A 205 -9.60 12.27 13.81
CA CYS A 205 -10.62 11.27 13.48
C CYS A 205 -10.50 9.98 14.32
N ASN A 206 -9.66 9.96 15.37
CA ASN A 206 -9.32 8.75 16.13
C ASN A 206 -8.82 7.57 15.26
N ILE A 207 -8.18 7.88 14.13
CA ILE A 207 -7.54 6.90 13.24
C ILE A 207 -6.03 7.14 13.29
N SER A 208 -5.26 6.11 13.61
CA SER A 208 -3.80 6.14 13.44
C SER A 208 -3.39 5.57 12.10
N VAL A 209 -2.42 6.22 11.44
CA VAL A 209 -1.82 5.73 10.20
C VAL A 209 -0.34 5.54 10.42
N ASN A 210 0.18 4.35 10.16
CA ASN A 210 1.59 4.02 10.38
C ASN A 210 2.15 3.20 9.22
N GLN A 211 3.44 3.37 8.95
CA GLN A 211 4.20 2.50 8.05
C GLN A 211 4.86 1.37 8.85
N VAL A 212 4.88 0.17 8.28
CA VAL A 212 5.59 -0.98 8.84
C VAL A 212 6.63 -1.45 7.83
N TYR A 213 7.90 -1.45 8.21
CA TYR A 213 9.00 -1.93 7.38
C TYR A 213 9.26 -3.42 7.64
N THR A 214 8.97 -4.28 6.67
CA THR A 214 9.07 -5.75 6.84
C THR A 214 10.40 -6.35 6.42
N ASP A 215 11.29 -5.56 5.83
CA ASP A 215 12.58 -6.06 5.36
C ASP A 215 13.47 -6.40 6.58
N SER A 216 13.96 -7.65 6.64
CA SER A 216 14.91 -8.09 7.67
C SER A 216 16.16 -7.22 7.64
N ARG A 217 16.73 -6.88 8.83
CA ARG A 217 18.15 -6.49 8.87
C ARG A 217 18.90 -7.63 8.19
N ARG A 218 19.72 -7.35 7.16
CA ARG A 218 20.84 -8.27 6.92
C ARG A 218 21.60 -8.31 8.25
N PRO A 219 21.90 -9.49 8.82
CA PRO A 219 22.86 -9.54 9.90
C PRO A 219 24.11 -8.80 9.42
N GLU A 220 24.58 -7.85 10.21
CA GLU A 220 25.88 -7.20 10.01
C GLU A 220 27.00 -8.25 10.10
#